data_AF-A0A453E4P4-F1
#
_entry.id   AF-A0A453E4P4-F1
#
_cell.length_a   1.000
_cell.length_b   1.000
_cell.length_c   1.000
_cell.angle_alpha   90.00
_cell.angle_beta   90.00
_cell.angle_gamma   90.00
#
_symmetry.space_group_name_H-M   'P 1'
#
loop_
_entity.id
_entity.type
_entity.pdbx_description
1 polymer ?
#
loop_
_entity_poly.entity_id
_entity_poly.type
_entity_poly.pdbx_seq_one_letter_code
_entity_poly.pdbx_strand_id
1 'polypeptide(L)'
;MVVVSKILSSHPGPARRLDIRMFSTNCNVQAKFDEWFLSPALDQLEELSFEAGRCRSLPPSALRLTPMLRRASFSSCYLPQINAAPALLLPQLKQLDLFDVGISKQAMEHLLRNCTALEYLRLQQIHGFISLHIASTNLRWIYVSCWPRKKTSIGKRSLQLFHVMVIENAPFLERLLVSDLEGPTKIRVIDAPKLTVLVYSSAKFFGLFIGSVIVQVQHSSSSPSS
;
A
#
# COMPACT_ATOMS: atom_id res chain seq x y z
N MET A 1 -6.70 -26.15 -1.61
CA MET A 1 -7.48 -25.50 -2.69
C MET A 1 -8.94 -25.95 -2.74
N VAL A 2 -9.25 -27.26 -2.79
CA VAL A 2 -10.63 -27.79 -2.89
C VAL A 2 -11.55 -27.29 -1.76
N VAL A 3 -11.01 -27.13 -0.55
CA VAL A 3 -11.73 -26.63 0.62
C VAL A 3 -12.28 -25.21 0.41
N VAL A 4 -11.49 -24.29 -0.16
CA VAL A 4 -11.92 -22.89 -0.38
C VAL A 4 -13.03 -22.83 -1.41
N SER A 5 -12.89 -23.54 -2.53
CA SER A 5 -13.95 -23.62 -3.56
C SER A 5 -15.26 -24.17 -2.98
N LYS A 6 -15.19 -25.20 -2.11
CA LYS A 6 -16.37 -25.77 -1.45
C LYS A 6 -17.02 -24.79 -0.45
N ILE A 7 -16.22 -24.02 0.29
CA ILE A 7 -16.73 -23.00 1.20
C ILE A 7 -17.48 -21.93 0.39
N LEU A 8 -16.86 -21.38 -0.65
CA LEU A 8 -17.48 -20.35 -1.49
C LEU A 8 -18.75 -20.85 -2.18
N SER A 9 -18.77 -22.10 -2.66
CA SER A 9 -19.95 -22.68 -3.31
C SER A 9 -21.11 -22.96 -2.36
N SER A 10 -20.82 -23.22 -1.08
CA SER A 10 -21.83 -23.59 -0.08
C SER A 10 -22.20 -22.41 0.84
N HIS A 11 -21.62 -21.23 0.61
CA HIS A 11 -21.81 -20.08 1.48
C HIS A 11 -23.21 -19.48 1.26
N PRO A 12 -24.02 -19.29 2.31
CA PRO A 12 -25.46 -18.99 2.19
C PRO A 12 -25.80 -17.56 1.75
N GLY A 13 -24.81 -16.68 1.60
CA GLY A 13 -25.03 -15.29 1.22
C GLY A 13 -23.73 -14.59 0.83
N PRO A 14 -23.75 -13.29 0.57
CA PRO A 14 -22.53 -12.57 0.27
C PRO A 14 -21.72 -12.35 1.55
N ALA A 15 -20.51 -12.88 1.57
CA ALA A 15 -19.52 -12.64 2.60
C ALA A 15 -19.05 -11.17 2.53
N ARG A 16 -18.96 -10.53 3.70
CA ARG A 16 -18.46 -9.15 3.82
C ARG A 16 -16.94 -9.08 3.92
N ARG A 17 -16.28 -10.16 4.33
CA ARG A 17 -14.83 -10.21 4.54
C ARG A 17 -14.23 -11.48 3.98
N LEU A 18 -13.10 -11.31 3.29
CA LEU A 18 -12.30 -12.37 2.72
C LEU A 18 -10.84 -12.14 3.13
N ASP A 19 -10.24 -13.14 3.75
CA ASP A 19 -8.84 -13.15 4.14
C ASP A 19 -8.17 -14.37 3.50
N ILE A 20 -7.35 -14.11 2.47
CA ILE A 20 -6.58 -15.12 1.77
C ILE A 20 -5.12 -14.95 2.16
N ARG A 21 -4.62 -15.88 2.99
CA ARG A 21 -3.19 -15.96 3.33
C ARG A 21 -2.58 -17.19 2.72
N MET A 22 -1.87 -17.01 1.62
CA MET A 22 -1.26 -18.11 0.89
C MET A 22 0.25 -17.95 0.77
N PHE A 23 0.96 -18.81 1.47
CA PHE A 23 2.43 -18.90 1.42
C PHE A 23 2.94 -19.85 0.33
N SER A 24 2.07 -20.28 -0.60
CA SER A 24 2.41 -21.31 -1.58
C SER A 24 3.36 -20.78 -2.66
N THR A 25 4.45 -21.50 -2.90
CA THR A 25 5.45 -21.24 -3.94
C THR A 25 5.04 -21.70 -5.34
N ASN A 26 3.91 -22.39 -5.49
CA ASN A 26 3.50 -23.00 -6.77
C ASN A 26 2.68 -22.01 -7.62
N CYS A 27 3.07 -21.72 -8.86
CA CYS A 27 2.39 -20.78 -9.75
C CYS A 27 1.01 -21.27 -10.28
N ASN A 28 0.69 -22.55 -10.18
CA ASN A 28 -0.54 -23.17 -10.74
C ASN A 28 -1.85 -22.83 -10.02
N VAL A 29 -1.85 -21.76 -9.21
CA VAL A 29 -2.91 -21.43 -8.26
C VAL A 29 -3.64 -20.14 -8.66
N GLN A 30 -3.11 -19.42 -9.66
CA GLN A 30 -3.68 -18.17 -10.17
C GLN A 30 -5.09 -18.36 -10.74
N ALA A 31 -5.30 -19.38 -11.58
CA ALA A 31 -6.61 -19.68 -12.17
C ALA A 31 -7.70 -19.90 -11.10
N LYS A 32 -7.32 -20.45 -9.94
CA LYS A 32 -8.26 -20.66 -8.83
C LYS A 32 -8.58 -19.37 -8.09
N PHE A 33 -7.67 -18.39 -8.03
CA PHE A 33 -8.01 -17.06 -7.53
C PHE A 33 -9.07 -16.42 -8.43
N ASP A 34 -8.91 -16.53 -9.75
CA ASP A 34 -9.92 -16.04 -10.69
C ASP A 34 -11.29 -16.64 -10.44
N GLU A 35 -11.36 -17.97 -10.32
CA GLU A 35 -12.61 -18.68 -10.00
C GLU A 35 -13.22 -18.21 -8.66
N TRP A 36 -12.39 -18.04 -7.63
CA TRP A 36 -12.87 -17.61 -6.31
C TRP A 36 -13.42 -16.20 -6.33
N PHE A 37 -12.72 -15.25 -6.95
CA PHE A 37 -13.18 -13.87 -7.06
C PHE A 37 -14.47 -13.76 -7.88
N LEU A 38 -14.71 -14.69 -8.80
CA LEU A 38 -15.96 -14.75 -9.57
C LEU A 38 -17.16 -15.31 -8.79
N SER A 39 -16.96 -15.84 -7.58
CA SER A 39 -18.03 -16.42 -6.77
C SER A 39 -19.07 -15.36 -6.34
N PRO A 40 -20.39 -15.64 -6.48
CA PRO A 40 -21.45 -14.77 -5.97
C PRO A 40 -21.39 -14.56 -4.46
N ALA A 41 -20.76 -15.49 -3.74
CA ALA A 41 -20.52 -15.36 -2.30
C ALA A 41 -19.64 -14.15 -1.95
N LEU A 42 -19.02 -13.46 -2.92
CA LEU A 42 -18.19 -12.28 -2.69
C LEU A 42 -18.81 -10.98 -3.24
N ASP A 43 -20.06 -10.99 -3.73
CA ASP A 43 -20.66 -9.84 -4.40
C ASP A 43 -20.82 -8.59 -3.51
N GLN A 44 -20.88 -8.76 -2.19
CA GLN A 44 -20.95 -7.64 -1.23
C GLN A 44 -19.73 -7.57 -0.33
N LEU A 45 -18.55 -7.91 -0.88
CA LEU A 45 -17.31 -7.87 -0.13
C LEU A 45 -16.93 -6.44 0.23
N GLU A 46 -16.83 -6.16 1.54
CA GLU A 46 -16.38 -4.87 2.07
C GLU A 46 -14.90 -4.90 2.48
N GLU A 47 -14.37 -6.08 2.80
CA GLU A 47 -13.01 -6.25 3.31
C GLU A 47 -12.25 -7.35 2.58
N LEU A 48 -11.12 -7.00 1.99
CA LEU A 48 -10.21 -7.93 1.34
C LEU A 48 -8.83 -7.88 1.98
N SER A 49 -8.35 -9.01 2.47
CA SER A 49 -6.93 -9.24 2.73
C SER A 49 -6.41 -10.31 1.78
N PHE A 50 -5.37 -9.97 1.02
CA PHE A 50 -4.81 -10.81 -0.01
C PHE A 50 -3.28 -10.87 0.13
N GLU A 51 -2.80 -12.00 0.62
CA GLU A 51 -1.40 -12.36 0.68
C GLU A 51 -1.11 -13.51 -0.27
N ALA A 52 -0.43 -13.21 -1.37
CA ALA A 52 -0.36 -14.11 -2.52
C ALA A 52 0.91 -14.97 -2.56
N GLY A 53 1.96 -14.57 -1.84
CA GLY A 53 3.28 -15.23 -1.83
C GLY A 53 3.98 -15.19 -3.20
N ARG A 54 5.27 -14.79 -3.22
CA ARG A 54 6.18 -14.75 -4.38
C ARG A 54 5.52 -14.50 -5.75
N CYS A 55 5.47 -13.23 -6.13
CA CYS A 55 5.32 -12.78 -7.52
C CYS A 55 3.96 -13.06 -8.19
N ARG A 56 2.86 -13.09 -7.45
CA ARG A 56 1.52 -13.14 -8.06
C ARG A 56 0.93 -11.76 -8.22
N SER A 57 0.29 -11.53 -9.37
CA SER A 57 -0.55 -10.35 -9.58
C SER A 57 -1.92 -10.56 -8.95
N LEU A 58 -2.53 -9.49 -8.45
CA LEU A 58 -3.96 -9.50 -8.19
C LEU A 58 -4.69 -9.81 -9.52
N PRO A 59 -5.52 -10.86 -9.58
CA PRO A 59 -6.19 -11.23 -10.82
C PRO A 59 -7.21 -10.16 -11.25
N PRO A 60 -7.46 -9.98 -12.57
CA PRO A 60 -8.44 -9.02 -13.06
C PRO A 60 -9.86 -9.24 -12.53
N SER A 61 -10.23 -10.49 -12.24
CA SER A 61 -11.52 -10.84 -11.61
C SER A 61 -11.73 -10.16 -10.25
N ALA A 62 -10.68 -9.84 -9.50
CA ALA A 62 -10.80 -9.10 -8.25
C ALA A 62 -11.32 -7.67 -8.45
N LEU A 63 -11.25 -7.12 -9.66
CA LEU A 63 -11.76 -5.79 -9.98
C LEU A 63 -13.28 -5.67 -9.80
N ARG A 64 -14.04 -6.78 -9.86
CA ARG A 64 -15.49 -6.74 -9.60
C ARG A 64 -15.83 -6.40 -8.16
N LEU A 65 -14.89 -6.61 -7.24
CA LEU A 65 -15.09 -6.35 -5.81
C LEU A 65 -14.90 -4.86 -5.47
N THR A 66 -14.33 -4.08 -6.38
CA THR A 66 -13.88 -2.71 -6.08
C THR A 66 -14.98 -1.72 -5.69
N PRO A 67 -16.25 -1.81 -6.17
CA PRO A 67 -17.26 -0.81 -5.84
C PRO A 67 -17.66 -0.79 -4.36
N MET A 68 -17.60 -1.93 -3.67
CA MET A 68 -18.06 -2.08 -2.27
C MET A 68 -16.91 -2.18 -1.26
N LEU A 69 -15.67 -2.35 -1.73
CA LEU A 69 -14.51 -2.48 -0.86
C LEU A 69 -14.27 -1.19 -0.05
N ARG A 70 -14.27 -1.36 1.27
CA ARG A 70 -13.99 -0.33 2.27
C ARG A 70 -12.63 -0.50 2.91
N ARG A 71 -12.15 -1.74 3.02
CA ARG A 71 -10.81 -2.06 3.53
C ARG A 71 -10.11 -3.03 2.59
N ALA A 72 -8.88 -2.71 2.22
CA ALA A 72 -8.05 -3.56 1.38
C ALA A 72 -6.65 -3.68 1.97
N SER A 73 -6.17 -4.91 2.08
CA SER A 73 -4.83 -5.24 2.51
C SER A 73 -4.18 -6.15 1.49
N PHE A 74 -3.06 -5.72 0.92
CA PHE A 74 -2.29 -6.47 -0.06
C PHE A 74 -0.89 -6.74 0.48
N SER A 75 -0.48 -8.00 0.48
CA SER A 75 0.80 -8.45 1.03
C SER A 75 1.55 -9.35 0.06
N SER A 76 2.86 -9.13 -0.09
CA SER A 76 3.77 -10.00 -0.84
C SER A 76 3.30 -10.30 -2.28
N CYS A 77 2.77 -9.28 -2.97
CA CYS A 77 2.19 -9.40 -4.31
C CYS A 77 2.57 -8.24 -5.24
N TYR A 78 2.27 -8.40 -6.53
CA TYR A 78 2.29 -7.31 -7.50
C TYR A 78 0.86 -6.80 -7.72
N LEU A 79 0.68 -5.49 -7.77
CA LEU A 79 -0.59 -4.91 -8.22
C LEU A 79 -0.57 -4.74 -9.75
N PRO A 80 -1.71 -4.94 -10.43
CA PRO A 80 -1.78 -4.86 -11.88
C PRO A 80 -1.36 -3.47 -12.39
N GLN A 81 -0.63 -3.44 -13.51
CA GLN A 81 -0.30 -2.18 -14.18
C GLN A 81 -1.56 -1.62 -14.85
N ILE A 82 -1.83 -0.34 -14.65
CA ILE A 82 -3.08 0.33 -15.06
C ILE A 82 -3.11 0.65 -16.59
N ASN A 83 -2.15 0.16 -17.36
CA ASN A 83 -2.00 0.50 -18.78
C ASN A 83 -3.13 -0.05 -19.68
N ALA A 84 -4.02 -0.88 -19.13
CA ALA A 84 -5.28 -1.27 -19.75
C ALA A 84 -6.40 -1.11 -18.72
N ALA A 85 -7.44 -0.36 -19.07
CA ALA A 85 -8.66 -0.21 -18.26
C ALA A 85 -9.35 -1.58 -18.03
N PRO A 86 -10.12 -1.74 -16.93
CA PRO A 86 -10.47 -0.73 -15.93
C PRO A 86 -9.38 -0.64 -14.85
N ALA A 87 -8.97 0.59 -14.54
CA ALA A 87 -8.14 0.86 -13.37
C ALA A 87 -8.79 0.30 -12.09
N LEU A 88 -7.99 -0.02 -11.07
CA LEU A 88 -8.47 -0.31 -9.71
C LEU A 88 -9.19 0.92 -9.14
N LEU A 89 -10.46 1.09 -9.49
CA LEU A 89 -11.33 2.15 -8.97
C LEU A 89 -11.95 1.67 -7.68
N LEU A 90 -11.46 2.18 -6.56
CA LEU A 90 -11.86 1.79 -5.21
C LEU A 90 -12.55 2.99 -4.50
N PRO A 91 -13.72 3.45 -4.99
CA PRO A 91 -14.31 4.72 -4.57
C PRO A 91 -14.76 4.76 -3.11
N GLN A 92 -15.11 3.61 -2.53
CA GLN A 92 -15.58 3.48 -1.16
C GLN A 92 -14.47 3.10 -0.16
N LEU A 93 -13.22 3.00 -0.63
CA LEU A 93 -12.12 2.50 0.18
C LEU A 93 -11.68 3.52 1.21
N LYS A 94 -11.82 3.17 2.48
CA LYS A 94 -11.43 3.97 3.63
C LYS A 94 -10.06 3.60 4.17
N GLN A 95 -9.65 2.34 4.03
CA GLN A 95 -8.39 1.83 4.55
C GLN A 95 -7.65 1.03 3.47
N LEU A 96 -6.38 1.41 3.24
CA LEU A 96 -5.47 0.70 2.35
C LEU A 96 -4.18 0.33 3.10
N ASP A 97 -3.92 -0.96 3.21
CA ASP A 97 -2.70 -1.53 3.77
C ASP A 97 -1.89 -2.23 2.66
N LEU A 98 -0.67 -1.76 2.40
CA LEU A 98 0.25 -2.37 1.45
C LEU A 98 1.51 -2.83 2.17
N PHE A 99 1.87 -4.11 2.01
CA PHE A 99 3.03 -4.72 2.65
C PHE A 99 3.87 -5.55 1.68
N ASP A 100 5.14 -5.18 1.45
CA ASP A 100 6.01 -5.88 0.51
C ASP A 100 5.33 -6.01 -0.87
N VAL A 101 4.93 -4.87 -1.45
CA VAL A 101 4.15 -4.79 -2.70
C VAL A 101 4.97 -4.11 -3.80
N GLY A 102 4.96 -4.71 -4.99
CA GLY A 102 5.55 -4.12 -6.20
C GLY A 102 4.47 -3.46 -7.05
N ILE A 103 4.61 -2.17 -7.31
CA ILE A 103 3.66 -1.38 -8.12
C ILE A 103 4.40 -0.23 -8.81
N SER A 104 4.01 0.13 -10.04
CA SER A 104 4.61 1.28 -10.72
C SER A 104 4.15 2.59 -10.09
N LYS A 105 4.98 3.65 -10.20
CA LYS A 105 4.62 5.00 -9.72
C LYS A 105 3.25 5.44 -10.23
N GLN A 106 3.02 5.34 -11.54
CA GLN A 106 1.78 5.74 -12.19
C GLN A 106 0.58 4.97 -11.64
N ALA A 107 0.71 3.67 -11.42
CA ALA A 107 -0.38 2.87 -10.88
C ALA A 107 -0.69 3.25 -9.42
N MET A 108 0.33 3.50 -8.59
CA MET A 108 0.15 3.95 -7.21
C MET A 108 -0.53 5.33 -7.14
N GLU A 109 -0.04 6.31 -7.90
CA GLU A 109 -0.60 7.66 -7.89
C GLU A 109 -2.04 7.69 -8.42
N HIS A 110 -2.33 6.89 -9.46
CA HIS A 110 -3.67 6.77 -10.00
C HIS A 110 -4.62 6.05 -9.00
N LEU A 111 -4.16 5.00 -8.32
CA LEU A 111 -4.91 4.34 -7.24
C LEU A 111 -5.29 5.35 -6.16
N LEU A 112 -4.32 6.09 -5.63
CA LEU A 112 -4.54 7.06 -4.56
C LEU A 112 -5.47 8.22 -4.98
N ARG A 113 -5.35 8.72 -6.21
CA ARG A 113 -6.23 9.77 -6.73
C ARG A 113 -7.69 9.34 -6.84
N ASN A 114 -7.94 8.08 -7.17
CA ASN A 114 -9.30 7.56 -7.35
C ASN A 114 -9.93 7.05 -6.03
N CYS A 115 -9.13 6.80 -4.99
CA CYS A 115 -9.63 6.44 -3.66
C CYS A 115 -10.05 7.69 -2.88
N THR A 116 -11.15 8.32 -3.30
CA THR A 116 -11.60 9.60 -2.72
C THR A 116 -12.06 9.47 -1.27
N ALA A 117 -12.51 8.31 -0.83
CA ALA A 117 -12.94 8.05 0.55
C ALA A 117 -11.80 7.60 1.50
N LEU A 118 -10.54 7.61 1.04
CA LEU A 118 -9.42 7.03 1.79
C LEU A 118 -9.08 7.86 3.03
N GLU A 119 -9.23 7.26 4.21
CA GLU A 119 -8.97 7.88 5.51
C GLU A 119 -7.63 7.39 6.11
N TYR A 120 -7.22 6.16 5.81
CA TYR A 120 -6.01 5.54 6.34
C TYR A 120 -5.19 4.87 5.23
N LEU A 121 -3.90 5.20 5.17
CA LEU A 121 -2.93 4.63 4.25
C LEU A 121 -1.72 4.09 5.00
N ARG A 122 -1.44 2.79 4.83
CA ARG A 122 -0.25 2.14 5.36
C ARG A 122 0.61 1.60 4.23
N LEU A 123 1.84 2.09 4.16
CA LEU A 123 2.84 1.71 3.18
C LEU A 123 4.02 1.06 3.88
N GLN A 124 4.20 -0.24 3.71
CA GLN A 124 5.34 -0.97 4.24
C GLN A 124 6.07 -1.67 3.11
N GLN A 125 7.37 -1.40 2.97
CA GLN A 125 8.22 -2.09 1.99
C GLN A 125 7.61 -2.01 0.57
N ILE A 126 7.39 -0.80 0.07
CA ILE A 126 6.84 -0.59 -1.26
C ILE A 126 7.97 -0.43 -2.27
N HIS A 127 7.84 -1.15 -3.39
CA HIS A 127 8.88 -1.23 -4.42
C HIS A 127 8.35 -0.75 -5.77
N GLY A 128 9.26 -0.25 -6.60
CA GLY A 128 9.00 0.05 -8.01
C GLY A 128 9.10 1.53 -8.40
N PHE A 129 9.45 2.41 -7.45
CA PHE A 129 9.65 3.83 -7.70
C PHE A 129 10.46 4.51 -6.59
N ILE A 130 11.11 5.62 -6.92
CA ILE A 130 11.95 6.41 -6.00
C ILE A 130 11.16 7.55 -5.34
N SER A 131 10.10 8.04 -6.00
CA SER A 131 9.34 9.22 -5.58
C SER A 131 7.84 8.91 -5.61
N LEU A 132 7.14 9.31 -4.55
CA LEU A 132 5.70 9.16 -4.40
C LEU A 132 5.04 10.51 -4.10
N HIS A 133 4.07 10.89 -4.94
CA HIS A 133 3.18 12.01 -4.68
C HIS A 133 1.83 11.52 -4.16
N ILE A 134 1.41 12.06 -3.01
CA ILE A 134 0.14 11.73 -2.36
C ILE A 134 -0.68 13.02 -2.32
N ALA A 135 -1.76 13.04 -3.09
CA ALA A 135 -2.79 14.07 -3.00
C ALA A 135 -4.10 13.40 -2.61
N SER A 136 -4.63 13.74 -1.43
CA SER A 136 -5.90 13.19 -0.96
C SER A 136 -6.58 14.15 0.01
N THR A 137 -7.87 14.39 -0.24
CA THR A 137 -8.69 15.32 0.53
C THR A 137 -9.36 14.71 1.74
N ASN A 138 -9.27 13.40 1.97
CA ASN A 138 -9.91 12.73 3.13
C ASN A 138 -8.93 11.94 4.00
N LEU A 139 -7.65 11.92 3.62
CA LEU A 139 -6.65 11.13 4.31
C LEU A 139 -6.34 11.74 5.67
N ARG A 140 -6.53 10.94 6.73
CA ARG A 140 -6.34 11.34 8.13
C ARG A 140 -5.06 10.74 8.72
N TRP A 141 -4.68 9.55 8.26
CA TRP A 141 -3.55 8.80 8.80
C TRP A 141 -2.69 8.24 7.68
N ILE A 142 -1.38 8.49 7.80
CA ILE A 142 -0.37 7.87 6.96
C ILE A 142 0.63 7.15 7.86
N TYR A 143 0.85 5.88 7.58
CA TYR A 143 1.91 5.10 8.19
C TYR A 143 2.88 4.61 7.12
N VAL A 144 4.17 4.84 7.32
CA VAL A 144 5.23 4.43 6.41
C VAL A 144 6.31 3.68 7.16
N SER A 145 6.78 2.55 6.62
CA SER A 145 7.97 1.89 7.16
C SER A 145 8.75 1.11 6.10
N CYS A 146 10.07 1.29 6.05
CA CYS A 146 10.95 0.41 5.30
C CYS A 146 12.07 -0.15 6.18
N TRP A 147 12.18 -1.48 6.22
CA TRP A 147 13.18 -2.20 6.99
C TRP A 147 14.12 -2.94 6.03
N PRO A 148 15.42 -3.10 6.36
CA PRO A 148 16.34 -3.89 5.56
C PRO A 148 15.87 -5.35 5.56
N ARG A 149 15.40 -5.84 4.42
CA ARG A 149 15.08 -7.27 4.25
C ARG A 149 16.20 -7.96 3.50
N LYS A 150 16.83 -8.96 4.15
CA LYS A 150 17.80 -9.87 3.52
C LYS A 150 17.19 -10.64 2.33
N LYS A 151 15.87 -10.84 2.33
CA LYS A 151 15.07 -11.49 1.28
C LYS A 151 13.69 -10.83 1.22
N THR A 152 13.31 -10.25 0.09
CA THR A 152 11.93 -9.82 -0.20
C THR A 152 11.17 -10.96 -0.88
N SER A 153 9.84 -11.01 -0.71
CA SER A 153 9.00 -11.97 -1.43
C SER A 153 9.01 -11.72 -2.95
N ILE A 154 9.36 -10.49 -3.35
CA ILE A 154 9.32 -9.95 -4.72
C ILE A 154 10.63 -10.20 -5.51
N GLY A 155 11.64 -10.80 -4.88
CA GLY A 155 12.91 -11.16 -5.55
C GLY A 155 13.93 -10.02 -5.58
N LYS A 156 15.20 -10.38 -5.82
CA LYS A 156 16.37 -9.49 -5.65
C LYS A 156 16.59 -8.43 -6.75
N ARG A 157 15.79 -8.41 -7.82
CA ARG A 157 16.07 -7.52 -8.97
C ARG A 157 15.75 -6.07 -8.59
N SER A 158 16.79 -5.36 -8.15
CA SER A 158 16.89 -3.91 -8.01
C SER A 158 15.57 -3.23 -7.66
N LEU A 159 14.98 -3.63 -6.52
CA LEU A 159 13.77 -3.02 -6.02
C LEU A 159 14.11 -1.61 -5.55
N GLN A 160 13.76 -0.62 -6.36
CA GLN A 160 13.84 0.78 -5.97
C GLN A 160 12.80 0.99 -4.86
N LEU A 161 13.30 1.18 -3.64
CA LEU A 161 12.51 1.72 -2.54
C LEU A 161 12.26 3.20 -2.80
N PHE A 162 11.10 3.70 -2.38
CA PHE A 162 10.82 5.12 -2.51
C PHE A 162 11.55 5.91 -1.41
N HIS A 163 12.29 6.92 -1.83
CA HIS A 163 13.13 7.78 -0.99
C HIS A 163 12.53 9.18 -0.82
N VAL A 164 11.66 9.61 -1.74
CA VAL A 164 11.04 10.94 -1.69
C VAL A 164 9.52 10.79 -1.60
N MET A 165 8.93 11.39 -0.58
CA MET A 165 7.48 11.46 -0.41
C MET A 165 7.03 12.92 -0.42
N VAL A 166 6.05 13.24 -1.24
CA VAL A 166 5.44 14.57 -1.29
C VAL A 166 3.95 14.39 -1.01
N ILE A 167 3.46 14.97 0.08
CA ILE A 167 2.06 15.00 0.48
C ILE A 167 1.55 16.41 0.19
N GLU A 168 0.56 16.54 -0.69
CA GLU A 168 -0.02 17.83 -1.07
C GLU A 168 -1.54 17.81 -0.92
N ASN A 169 -2.13 18.97 -0.64
CA ASN A 169 -3.59 19.15 -0.56
C ASN A 169 -4.24 18.12 0.39
N ALA A 170 -3.74 18.03 1.62
CA ALA A 170 -4.18 17.05 2.61
C ALA A 170 -4.84 17.74 3.83
N PRO A 171 -6.00 18.40 3.65
CA PRO A 171 -6.63 19.25 4.67
C PRO A 171 -7.08 18.50 5.93
N PHE A 172 -7.24 17.18 5.88
CA PHE A 172 -7.68 16.36 7.00
C PHE A 172 -6.59 15.46 7.58
N LEU A 173 -5.35 15.56 7.10
CA LEU A 173 -4.26 14.74 7.59
C LEU A 173 -3.97 15.11 9.05
N GLU A 174 -4.22 14.19 9.97
CA GLU A 174 -4.01 14.36 11.40
C GLU A 174 -2.67 13.78 11.85
N ARG A 175 -2.29 12.63 11.28
CA ARG A 175 -1.13 11.85 11.73
C ARG A 175 -0.30 11.32 10.58
N LEU A 176 1.00 11.62 10.63
CA LEU A 176 2.02 11.05 9.75
C LEU A 176 3.06 10.33 10.62
N LEU A 177 3.10 9.00 10.47
CA LEU A 177 3.95 8.11 11.24
C LEU A 177 4.95 7.46 10.28
N VAL A 178 6.23 7.66 10.50
CA VAL A 178 7.30 7.09 9.68
C VAL A 178 8.26 6.37 10.61
N SER A 179 8.27 5.04 10.53
CA SER A 179 9.14 4.18 11.32
C SER A 179 10.02 3.38 10.37
N ASP A 180 11.25 3.83 10.17
CA ASP A 180 12.00 3.53 8.98
C ASP A 180 13.50 3.28 9.24
N LEU A 181 14.15 2.55 8.34
CA LEU A 181 15.61 2.33 8.33
C LEU A 181 16.21 2.53 6.92
N GLU A 182 15.41 2.44 5.84
CA GLU A 182 15.85 2.55 4.43
C GLU A 182 14.92 3.34 3.50
N GLY A 183 13.74 3.72 3.98
CA GLY A 183 12.67 4.41 3.26
C GLY A 183 12.84 5.93 3.24
N PRO A 184 11.74 6.71 3.14
CA PRO A 184 11.80 8.05 2.60
C PRO A 184 12.77 8.95 3.37
N THR A 185 13.87 9.28 2.72
CA THR A 185 14.92 10.18 3.22
C THR A 185 14.47 11.63 3.20
N LYS A 186 13.49 11.96 2.34
CA LYS A 186 12.90 13.28 2.20
C LYS A 186 11.38 13.20 2.18
N ILE A 187 10.75 13.94 3.08
CA ILE A 187 9.29 14.08 3.14
C ILE A 187 8.95 15.56 3.03
N ARG A 188 8.08 15.89 2.07
CA ARG A 188 7.52 17.23 1.89
C ARG A 188 6.03 17.17 2.13
N VAL A 189 5.53 17.98 3.05
CA VAL A 189 4.11 18.14 3.36
C VAL A 189 3.72 19.56 2.98
N ILE A 190 2.80 19.71 2.04
CA ILE A 190 2.33 20.98 1.50
C ILE A 190 0.83 21.02 1.75
N ASP A 191 0.39 22.05 2.47
CA ASP A 191 -1.03 22.26 2.79
C ASP A 191 -1.69 21.07 3.54
N ALA A 192 -1.28 20.89 4.80
CA ALA A 192 -1.87 19.92 5.73
C ALA A 192 -2.19 20.58 7.10
N PRO A 193 -3.17 21.50 7.15
CA PRO A 193 -3.46 22.32 8.33
C PRO A 193 -3.83 21.54 9.60
N LYS A 194 -4.33 20.31 9.48
CA LYS A 194 -4.74 19.47 10.63
C LYS A 194 -3.65 18.54 11.14
N LEU A 195 -2.44 18.59 10.59
CA LEU A 195 -1.36 17.67 10.97
C LEU A 195 -0.88 18.00 12.38
N THR A 196 -1.25 17.15 13.35
CA THR A 196 -0.93 17.34 14.78
C THR A 196 0.12 16.36 15.27
N VAL A 197 0.19 15.17 14.66
CA VAL A 197 1.15 14.13 15.04
C VAL A 197 2.07 13.85 13.87
N LEU A 198 3.35 14.14 14.08
CA LEU A 198 4.40 13.76 13.16
C LEU A 198 5.48 12.99 13.92
N VAL A 199 5.51 11.68 13.69
CA VAL A 199 6.54 10.82 14.27
C VAL A 199 7.43 10.37 13.13
N TYR A 200 8.71 10.65 13.25
CA TYR A 200 9.70 10.19 12.30
C TYR A 200 10.84 9.54 13.07
N SER A 201 11.05 8.26 12.81
CA SER A 201 12.11 7.44 13.41
C SER A 201 12.90 6.79 12.28
N SER A 202 14.05 7.37 11.88
CA SER A 202 14.97 6.76 10.93
C SER A 202 16.43 6.93 11.34
N ALA A 203 17.25 5.92 11.03
CA ALA A 203 18.70 5.98 11.20
C ALA A 203 19.40 6.84 10.12
N LYS A 204 18.74 7.16 8.99
CA LYS A 204 19.31 7.84 7.81
C LYS A 204 18.50 9.07 7.37
N PHE A 205 18.00 9.84 8.33
CA PHE A 205 17.17 11.01 8.03
C PHE A 205 17.99 12.18 7.46
N PHE A 206 17.50 12.84 6.41
CA PHE A 206 18.15 14.02 5.81
C PHE A 206 17.30 15.30 5.83
N GLY A 207 15.96 15.21 5.90
CA GLY A 207 15.12 16.41 6.05
C GLY A 207 13.62 16.19 5.83
N LEU A 208 12.84 16.96 6.57
CA LEU A 208 11.38 17.03 6.55
C LEU A 208 10.98 18.47 6.27
N PHE A 209 10.07 18.68 5.33
CA PHE A 209 9.60 19.99 4.92
C PHE A 209 8.10 20.05 5.19
N ILE A 210 7.62 21.00 5.99
CA ILE A 210 6.19 21.20 6.27
C ILE A 210 5.85 22.65 5.91
N GLY A 211 5.12 22.87 4.82
CA GLY A 211 4.89 24.21 4.29
C GLY A 211 6.21 24.92 3.97
N SER A 212 6.47 26.07 4.60
CA SER A 212 7.74 26.80 4.54
C SER A 212 8.76 26.38 5.60
N VAL A 213 8.38 25.53 6.57
CA VAL A 213 9.23 25.13 7.68
C VAL A 213 10.08 23.94 7.26
N ILE A 214 11.40 24.10 7.37
CA ILE A 214 12.38 23.07 7.11
C ILE A 214 12.84 22.49 8.45
N VAL A 215 12.56 21.22 8.68
CA VAL A 215 13.11 20.45 9.80
C VAL A 215 14.25 19.59 9.25
N GLN A 216 15.48 20.08 9.40
CA GLN A 216 16.71 19.35 9.12
C GLN A 216 17.28 18.80 10.43
N VAL A 217 17.65 17.52 10.45
CA VAL A 217 18.43 16.97 11.56
C VAL A 217 19.90 17.12 11.20
N GLN A 218 20.62 17.90 12.01
CA GLN A 218 22.08 17.95 11.97
C GLN A 218 22.61 16.62 12.48
N HIS A 219 23.24 15.84 11.60
CA HIS A 219 24.12 14.75 12.05
C HIS A 219 25.39 15.41 12.58
N SER A 220 25.59 15.37 13.90
CA SER A 220 26.89 15.68 14.49
C SER A 220 27.86 14.58 14.07
N SER A 221 28.69 14.85 13.05
CA SER A 221 29.85 14.02 12.77
C SER A 221 30.85 14.20 13.91
N SER A 222 30.81 13.33 14.92
CA SER A 222 31.93 13.17 15.83
C SER A 222 33.04 12.45 15.06
N SER A 223 33.95 13.22 14.47
CA SER A 223 35.24 12.71 14.02
C SER A 223 35.94 12.09 15.24
N PRO A 224 36.39 10.82 15.21
CA PRO A 224 37.36 10.38 16.20
C PRO A 224 38.64 11.16 15.92
N SER A 225 39.04 11.96 16.89
CA SER A 225 40.39 12.49 16.98
C SER A 225 41.32 11.33 17.32
N SER A 226 42.55 11.44 16.81
CA SER A 226 43.72 10.58 16.98
C SER A 226 43.90 9.49 15.92
#